data_AF-V5E7A6-F1
#
_entry.id   AF-V5E7A6-F1
#
_cell.length_a   1.000
_cell.length_b   1.000
_cell.length_c   1.000
_cell.angle_alpha   90.00
_cell.angle_beta   90.00
_cell.angle_gamma   90.00
#
_symmetry.space_group_name_H-M   'P 1'
#
loop_
_entity.id
_entity.type
_entity.pdbx_description
1 polymer ?
#
loop_
_entity_poly.entity_id
_entity_poly.type
_entity_poly.pdbx_seq_one_letter_code
_entity_poly.pdbx_strand_id
1 'polypeptide(L)'
;MSGYSASGSSSSAAAASTSTDPYAPFYYWDASANNWAFDYTSYYSTYGYPSDYTDPSLNPYYASTSSAQPSAPVVDPFAPTSISSAAAPSTDKPRVDASGRPIPGTLARGETRPTVLRRAAGKLYEDQTLLEWDPTHKRLFVGDLGNDVTDEMLTSTFARYPSFSKARVVRRPDGKGKGYGFVAFADPEDFLRAWKEMDGKYVGSRPVRLKKAAEMERVEIGRRKDRLLAITAKEDRKAHRQKMGGAVGKGLRRVGGSSYAR
;
A
#
# COMPACT_ATOMS: atom_id res chain seq x y z
N MET A 1 -43.24 21.02 -40.71
CA MET A 1 -42.24 21.49 -39.73
C MET A 1 -42.84 21.35 -38.34
N SER A 2 -42.04 20.81 -37.41
CA SER A 2 -42.22 20.56 -35.96
C SER A 2 -43.41 21.21 -35.25
N GLY A 3 -44.06 20.62 -34.26
CA GLY A 3 -43.71 19.51 -33.36
C GLY A 3 -44.45 19.74 -32.05
N TYR A 4 -45.03 18.68 -31.49
CA TYR A 4 -45.88 18.68 -30.30
C TYR A 4 -45.09 19.04 -29.02
N SER A 5 -45.64 19.93 -28.19
CA SER A 5 -45.17 20.16 -26.81
C SER A 5 -46.02 19.33 -25.85
N ALA A 6 -45.54 18.15 -25.48
CA ALA A 6 -46.15 17.32 -24.45
C ALA A 6 -45.53 17.66 -23.09
N SER A 7 -46.34 18.24 -22.21
CA SER A 7 -46.12 18.23 -20.78
C SER A 7 -46.16 16.78 -20.28
N GLY A 8 -45.08 16.35 -19.65
CA GLY A 8 -44.95 14.97 -19.17
C GLY A 8 -43.69 14.82 -18.34
N SER A 9 -43.64 15.47 -17.18
CA SER A 9 -42.63 15.19 -16.17
C SER A 9 -43.00 13.87 -15.49
N SER A 10 -42.52 12.77 -16.07
CA SER A 10 -42.58 11.45 -15.48
C SER A 10 -41.71 11.42 -14.22
N SER A 11 -42.37 11.41 -13.07
CA SER A 11 -41.80 10.99 -11.80
C SER A 11 -41.43 9.50 -11.88
N SER A 12 -40.18 9.19 -12.26
CA SER A 12 -39.64 7.84 -12.11
C SER A 12 -39.17 7.63 -10.68
N ALA A 13 -40.08 7.11 -9.87
CA ALA A 13 -39.76 6.44 -8.62
C ALA A 13 -38.87 5.22 -8.91
N ALA A 14 -37.58 5.35 -8.65
CA ALA A 14 -36.67 4.22 -8.54
C ALA A 14 -36.58 3.82 -7.07
N ALA A 15 -37.30 2.76 -6.71
CA ALA A 15 -37.21 2.09 -5.43
C ALA A 15 -35.87 1.34 -5.32
N ALA A 16 -35.16 1.47 -4.19
CA ALA A 16 -34.57 0.35 -3.44
C ALA A 16 -33.71 0.80 -2.25
N SER A 17 -33.74 -0.05 -1.21
CA SER A 17 -32.89 -0.11 -0.02
C SER A 17 -33.30 0.75 1.18
N THR A 18 -33.96 0.07 2.13
CA THR A 18 -34.17 0.48 3.51
C THR A 18 -32.84 0.57 4.26
N SER A 19 -32.11 1.67 4.05
CA SER A 19 -31.50 2.39 5.17
C SER A 19 -32.23 3.72 5.24
N THR A 20 -33.03 3.95 6.28
CA THR A 20 -33.65 5.25 6.52
C THR A 20 -32.55 6.20 6.96
N ASP A 21 -31.71 6.62 6.03
CA ASP A 21 -30.82 7.75 6.22
C ASP A 21 -31.70 9.00 6.28
N PRO A 22 -31.86 9.63 7.47
CA PRO A 22 -32.73 10.79 7.61
C PRO A 22 -32.25 11.98 6.79
N TYR A 23 -31.01 11.94 6.26
CA TYR A 23 -30.41 13.01 5.48
C TYR A 23 -30.58 12.83 3.96
N ALA A 24 -31.00 11.65 3.49
CA ALA A 24 -31.16 11.36 2.06
C ALA A 24 -32.05 12.35 1.28
N PRO A 25 -33.16 12.88 1.84
CA PRO A 25 -34.02 13.84 1.13
C PRO A 25 -33.35 15.19 0.84
N PHE A 26 -32.24 15.51 1.52
CA PHE A 26 -31.56 16.79 1.39
C PHE A 26 -30.35 16.74 0.45
N TYR A 27 -30.08 15.60 -0.18
CA TYR A 27 -29.05 15.48 -1.21
C TYR A 27 -29.66 15.62 -2.61
N TYR A 28 -29.03 16.44 -3.46
CA TYR A 28 -29.40 16.59 -4.86
C TYR A 28 -28.17 16.47 -5.77
N TRP A 29 -28.39 16.14 -7.03
CA TRP A 29 -27.34 16.09 -8.03
C TRP A 29 -27.16 17.49 -8.66
N ASP A 30 -25.98 18.09 -8.49
CA ASP A 30 -25.61 19.34 -9.16
C ASP A 30 -24.97 19.01 -10.52
N ALA A 31 -25.75 19.24 -11.58
CA ALA A 31 -25.30 18.98 -12.95
C ALA A 31 -24.16 19.90 -13.40
N SER A 32 -23.99 21.08 -12.78
CA SER A 32 -22.93 22.02 -13.14
C SER A 32 -21.58 21.62 -12.55
N ALA A 33 -21.59 21.05 -11.33
CA ALA A 33 -20.42 20.57 -10.63
C ALA A 33 -20.17 19.06 -10.82
N ASN A 34 -21.10 18.35 -11.47
CA ASN A 34 -21.07 16.90 -11.71
C ASN A 34 -20.78 16.10 -10.43
N ASN A 35 -21.41 16.52 -9.33
CA ASN A 35 -21.29 15.90 -8.01
C ASN A 35 -22.62 15.96 -7.24
N TRP A 36 -22.69 15.20 -6.15
CA TRP A 36 -23.80 15.28 -5.19
C TRP A 36 -23.56 16.46 -4.24
N ALA A 37 -24.58 17.29 -4.06
CA ALA A 37 -24.60 18.43 -3.17
C ALA A 37 -25.67 18.26 -2.08
N PHE A 38 -25.49 18.93 -0.94
CA PHE A 38 -26.41 18.90 0.20
C PHE A 38 -27.12 20.25 0.34
N ASP A 39 -28.46 20.24 0.39
CA ASP A 39 -29.28 21.42 0.59
C ASP A 39 -29.43 21.74 2.08
N TYR A 40 -28.48 22.54 2.57
CA TYR A 40 -28.49 23.03 3.94
C TYR A 40 -29.74 23.88 4.26
N THR A 41 -30.32 24.57 3.27
CA THR A 41 -31.47 25.46 3.47
C THR A 41 -32.70 24.65 3.85
N SER A 42 -33.02 23.61 3.08
CA SER A 42 -34.15 22.72 3.35
C SER A 42 -33.95 21.89 4.62
N TYR A 43 -32.70 21.48 4.88
CA TYR A 43 -32.35 20.74 6.08
C TYR A 43 -32.60 21.56 7.36
N TYR A 44 -32.06 22.77 7.45
CA TYR A 44 -32.22 23.62 8.64
C TYR A 44 -33.62 24.25 8.76
N SER A 45 -34.37 24.38 7.66
CA SER A 45 -35.80 24.69 7.72
C SER A 45 -36.61 23.58 8.42
N THR A 46 -36.22 22.31 8.20
CA THR A 46 -36.91 21.15 8.77
C THR A 46 -36.49 20.86 10.22
N TYR A 47 -35.21 21.01 10.55
CA TYR A 47 -34.65 20.63 11.86
C TYR A 47 -34.27 21.82 12.77
N GLY A 48 -34.42 23.05 12.28
CA GLY A 48 -34.04 24.27 12.98
C GLY A 48 -32.57 24.63 12.79
N TYR A 49 -32.27 25.93 12.72
CA TYR A 49 -30.90 26.44 12.76
C TYR A 49 -30.34 26.33 14.19
N PRO A 50 -29.05 26.01 14.36
CA PRO A 50 -28.39 26.17 15.65
C PRO A 50 -28.48 27.64 16.10
N SER A 51 -28.65 27.87 17.40
CA SER A 51 -28.91 29.20 18.01
C SER A 51 -27.90 30.29 17.68
N ASP A 52 -26.76 29.90 17.12
CA ASP A 52 -25.60 30.74 16.90
C ASP A 52 -25.46 31.13 15.41
N TYR A 53 -26.43 30.75 14.57
CA TYR A 53 -26.44 30.99 13.12
C TYR A 53 -27.37 32.13 12.74
N THR A 54 -26.81 33.30 12.46
CA THR A 54 -27.53 34.42 11.83
C THR A 54 -27.54 34.26 10.31
N ASP A 55 -28.72 34.08 9.73
CA ASP A 55 -28.92 33.97 8.28
C ASP A 55 -28.43 35.24 7.55
N PRO A 56 -27.39 35.15 6.70
CA PRO A 56 -26.86 36.28 5.95
C PRO A 56 -27.87 36.87 4.95
N SER A 57 -28.91 36.11 4.56
CA SER A 57 -29.91 36.55 3.58
C SER A 57 -31.01 37.46 4.17
N LEU A 58 -31.11 37.53 5.50
CA LEU A 58 -32.02 38.45 6.20
C LEU A 58 -31.40 39.84 6.45
N ASN A 59 -30.19 40.09 5.96
CA ASN A 59 -29.52 41.37 6.14
C ASN A 59 -30.08 42.42 5.15
N PRO A 60 -30.78 43.48 5.60
CA PRO A 60 -31.47 44.43 4.72
C PRO A 60 -30.51 45.36 3.95
N TYR A 61 -29.20 45.14 4.05
CA TYR A 61 -28.15 46.02 3.52
C TYR A 61 -27.56 45.62 2.16
N TYR A 62 -28.02 44.53 1.54
CA TYR A 62 -27.59 44.15 0.18
C TYR A 62 -28.75 44.06 -0.79
N ALA A 63 -29.40 45.20 -1.04
CA ALA A 63 -30.17 45.40 -2.25
C ALA A 63 -29.33 46.18 -3.27
N SER A 64 -29.00 45.52 -4.38
CA SER A 64 -28.49 46.12 -5.63
C SER A 64 -27.06 46.67 -5.59
N THR A 65 -26.19 46.21 -6.50
CA THR A 65 -25.69 46.97 -7.67
C THR A 65 -24.49 46.22 -8.27
N SER A 66 -24.56 46.04 -9.59
CA SER A 66 -23.50 45.59 -10.48
C SER A 66 -22.26 46.51 -10.45
N SER A 67 -21.11 45.91 -10.76
CA SER A 67 -19.87 46.50 -11.30
C SER A 67 -18.68 46.79 -10.36
N ALA A 68 -17.56 46.14 -10.73
CA ALA A 68 -16.16 46.57 -10.72
C ALA A 68 -15.44 47.01 -9.42
N GLN A 69 -14.37 46.28 -9.11
CA GLN A 69 -13.24 46.56 -8.18
C GLN A 69 -12.46 47.87 -8.56
N PRO A 70 -11.49 48.45 -7.79
CA PRO A 70 -10.62 47.87 -6.73
C PRO A 70 -10.12 48.80 -5.55
N SER A 71 -9.32 48.22 -4.63
CA SER A 71 -8.16 48.80 -3.89
C SER A 71 -8.27 49.13 -2.38
N ALA A 72 -7.59 48.31 -1.57
CA ALA A 72 -6.72 48.60 -0.40
C ALA A 72 -7.01 47.71 0.85
N PRO A 73 -5.97 47.13 1.49
CA PRO A 73 -6.16 46.12 2.54
C PRO A 73 -6.51 46.76 3.88
N VAL A 74 -7.78 46.68 4.27
CA VAL A 74 -8.19 46.91 5.66
C VAL A 74 -7.75 45.70 6.48
N VAL A 75 -6.84 45.94 7.43
CA VAL A 75 -6.35 44.92 8.36
C VAL A 75 -7.45 44.69 9.40
N ASP A 76 -8.06 43.51 9.38
CA ASP A 76 -9.20 43.15 10.22
C ASP A 76 -8.72 42.60 11.59
N PRO A 77 -9.03 43.25 12.74
CA PRO A 77 -8.50 42.85 14.06
C PRO A 77 -9.19 41.61 14.66
N PHE A 78 -10.15 41.00 13.95
CA PHE A 78 -10.79 39.72 14.33
C PHE A 78 -10.75 38.68 13.20
N ALA A 79 -9.76 38.76 12.31
CA ALA A 79 -9.43 37.61 11.46
C ALA A 79 -9.17 36.39 12.38
N PRO A 80 -9.91 35.27 12.24
CA PRO A 80 -9.56 34.08 12.98
C PRO A 80 -8.14 33.75 12.60
N THR A 81 -7.23 33.74 13.58
CA THR A 81 -5.97 33.01 13.47
C THR A 81 -6.38 31.62 13.03
N SER A 82 -6.22 31.35 11.74
CA SER A 82 -6.27 30.03 11.20
C SER A 82 -5.03 29.32 11.75
N ILE A 83 -5.17 28.81 12.97
CA ILE A 83 -4.72 27.46 13.31
C ILE A 83 -5.55 26.44 12.52
N SER A 84 -5.73 26.67 11.22
CA SER A 84 -5.66 25.60 10.27
C SER A 84 -4.18 25.49 9.97
N SER A 85 -3.58 24.52 10.64
CA SER A 85 -2.73 23.55 10.01
C SER A 85 -3.12 23.33 8.53
N ALA A 86 -2.72 24.25 7.67
CA ALA A 86 -1.94 23.86 6.51
C ALA A 86 -0.69 23.19 7.09
N ALA A 87 -0.85 21.94 7.55
CA ALA A 87 0.11 20.96 7.12
C ALA A 87 0.08 21.14 5.61
N ALA A 88 1.07 21.85 5.08
CA ALA A 88 1.41 21.82 3.67
C ALA A 88 1.11 20.39 3.20
N PRO A 89 0.41 20.16 2.07
CA PRO A 89 0.20 18.80 1.58
C PRO A 89 1.57 18.17 1.69
N SER A 90 1.72 17.25 2.65
CA SER A 90 3.05 16.90 3.12
C SER A 90 3.72 16.48 1.85
N THR A 91 4.73 17.22 1.45
CA THR A 91 5.58 16.80 0.34
C THR A 91 6.43 15.69 0.93
N ASP A 92 5.75 14.69 1.51
CA ASP A 92 6.18 13.35 1.80
C ASP A 92 6.42 12.79 0.42
N LYS A 93 7.54 13.21 -0.16
CA LYS A 93 8.18 12.42 -1.19
C LYS A 93 8.19 11.00 -0.63
N PRO A 94 7.67 10.01 -1.36
CA PRO A 94 7.66 8.64 -0.87
C PRO A 94 9.06 8.33 -0.35
N ARG A 95 9.15 7.93 0.92
CA ARG A 95 10.44 7.64 1.52
C ARG A 95 10.95 6.39 0.80
N VAL A 96 11.83 6.61 -0.17
CA VAL A 96 12.44 5.55 -0.97
C VAL A 96 13.70 5.05 -0.28
N ASP A 97 14.01 3.78 -0.47
CA ASP A 97 15.28 3.20 -0.04
C ASP A 97 16.44 3.66 -0.95
N ALA A 98 17.66 3.22 -0.65
CA ALA A 98 18.86 3.53 -1.43
C ALA A 98 18.78 3.05 -2.90
N SER A 99 17.82 2.17 -3.22
CA SER A 99 17.55 1.67 -4.57
C SER A 99 16.36 2.38 -5.26
N GLY A 100 15.83 3.45 -4.65
CA GLY A 100 14.71 4.22 -5.19
C GLY A 100 13.35 3.54 -5.02
N ARG A 101 13.24 2.47 -4.24
CA ARG A 101 11.98 1.72 -4.04
C ARG A 101 11.23 2.24 -2.81
N PRO A 102 9.88 2.30 -2.83
CA PRO A 102 9.11 2.75 -1.67
C PRO A 102 9.38 1.87 -0.44
N ILE A 103 9.73 2.49 0.69
CA ILE A 103 9.96 1.76 1.94
C ILE A 103 8.63 1.13 2.43
N PRO A 104 8.65 -0.14 2.88
CA PRO A 104 7.47 -0.78 3.44
C PRO A 104 6.87 -0.01 4.62
N GLY A 105 5.57 0.22 4.58
CA GLY A 105 4.78 0.87 5.61
C GLY A 105 4.72 2.40 5.52
N THR A 106 5.35 3.01 4.50
CA THR A 106 5.43 4.48 4.35
C THR A 106 4.76 5.03 3.10
N LEU A 107 3.91 4.25 2.42
CA LEU A 107 3.18 4.74 1.24
C LEU A 107 2.27 5.94 1.57
N ALA A 108 2.26 6.93 0.67
CA ALA A 108 1.33 8.06 0.74
C ALA A 108 -0.09 7.65 0.32
N ARG A 109 -1.05 8.56 0.47
CA ARG A 109 -2.46 8.30 0.09
C ARG A 109 -2.55 8.27 -1.44
N GLY A 110 -3.11 7.21 -2.00
CA GLY A 110 -3.22 7.01 -3.46
C GLY A 110 -2.04 6.28 -4.09
N GLU A 111 -0.92 6.10 -3.37
CA GLU A 111 0.23 5.36 -3.87
C GLU A 111 0.05 3.85 -3.70
N THR A 112 0.54 3.10 -4.70
CA THR A 112 0.68 1.65 -4.66
C THR A 112 2.15 1.26 -4.74
N ARG A 113 2.47 0.06 -4.23
CA ARG A 113 3.77 -0.57 -4.52
C ARG A 113 3.59 -2.02 -4.93
N PRO A 114 4.43 -2.50 -5.87
CA PRO A 114 4.49 -3.92 -6.17
C PRO A 114 5.13 -4.67 -5.00
N THR A 115 4.54 -5.80 -4.64
CA THR A 115 5.11 -6.73 -3.66
C THR A 115 4.77 -8.16 -4.05
N VAL A 116 5.49 -9.11 -3.47
CA VAL A 116 5.18 -10.55 -3.58
C VAL A 116 4.74 -11.04 -2.22
N LEU A 117 3.50 -11.53 -2.15
CA LEU A 117 2.89 -12.02 -0.92
C LEU A 117 2.97 -13.55 -0.87
N ARG A 118 3.53 -14.08 0.22
CA ARG A 118 3.54 -15.50 0.53
C ARG A 118 2.60 -15.80 1.69
N ARG A 119 1.82 -16.87 1.60
CA ARG A 119 1.01 -17.39 2.72
C ARG A 119 1.73 -18.57 3.36
N ALA A 120 1.97 -18.49 4.67
CA ALA A 120 2.46 -19.62 5.46
C ALA A 120 1.93 -19.50 6.90
N ALA A 121 1.51 -20.63 7.49
CA ALA A 121 1.01 -20.68 8.88
C ALA A 121 -0.07 -19.63 9.21
N GLY A 122 -1.03 -19.43 8.30
CA GLY A 122 -2.11 -18.44 8.46
C GLY A 122 -1.67 -16.98 8.34
N LYS A 123 -0.38 -16.71 8.12
CA LYS A 123 0.20 -15.36 8.01
C LYS A 123 0.60 -15.04 6.57
N LEU A 124 0.53 -13.75 6.24
CA LEU A 124 1.01 -13.18 4.99
C LEU A 124 2.38 -12.55 5.21
N TYR A 125 3.36 -13.03 4.46
CA TYR A 125 4.73 -12.50 4.46
C TYR A 125 4.99 -11.79 3.16
N GLU A 126 5.63 -10.63 3.27
CA GLU A 126 6.26 -9.96 2.15
C GLU A 126 7.68 -10.50 1.98
N ASP A 127 8.04 -10.85 0.75
CA ASP A 127 9.41 -11.22 0.40
C ASP A 127 9.88 -10.43 -0.81
N GLN A 128 10.70 -9.41 -0.55
CA GLN A 128 11.20 -8.47 -1.55
C GLN A 128 12.22 -9.08 -2.50
N THR A 129 12.89 -10.17 -2.10
CA THR A 129 13.87 -10.86 -2.96
C THR A 129 13.23 -11.48 -4.20
N LEU A 130 11.91 -11.60 -4.19
CA LEU A 130 11.10 -12.18 -5.26
C LEU A 130 10.69 -11.16 -6.31
N LEU A 131 10.78 -9.87 -6.01
CA LEU A 131 10.50 -8.79 -6.96
C LEU A 131 11.52 -8.73 -8.10
N GLU A 132 12.71 -9.26 -7.88
CA GLU A 132 13.76 -9.33 -8.90
C GLU A 132 13.54 -10.43 -9.94
N TRP A 133 12.48 -11.23 -9.79
CA TRP A 133 12.13 -12.31 -10.70
C TRP A 133 11.01 -11.86 -11.61
N ASP A 134 11.06 -12.27 -12.88
CA ASP A 134 9.98 -12.03 -13.81
C ASP A 134 8.73 -12.86 -13.40
N PRO A 135 7.55 -12.25 -13.26
CA PRO A 135 6.32 -12.97 -12.92
C PRO A 135 5.82 -13.91 -14.03
N THR A 136 6.23 -13.70 -15.28
CA THR A 136 5.83 -14.55 -16.41
C THR A 136 6.62 -15.86 -16.45
N HIS A 137 7.87 -15.83 -15.99
CA HIS A 137 8.79 -16.96 -16.04
C HIS A 137 8.39 -18.09 -15.09
N LYS A 138 8.58 -19.33 -15.54
CA LYS A 138 8.31 -20.52 -14.73
C LYS A 138 9.53 -20.88 -13.90
N ARG A 139 9.28 -21.14 -12.61
CA ARG A 139 10.34 -21.40 -11.62
C ARG A 139 10.39 -22.84 -11.19
N LEU A 140 11.59 -23.38 -11.15
CA LEU A 140 11.93 -24.69 -10.66
C LEU A 140 12.51 -24.56 -9.26
N PHE A 141 11.95 -25.30 -8.33
CA PHE A 141 12.51 -25.48 -7.01
C PHE A 141 13.60 -26.55 -7.09
N VAL A 142 14.81 -26.18 -6.72
CA VAL A 142 15.96 -27.07 -6.66
C VAL A 142 16.25 -27.37 -5.19
N GLY A 143 15.87 -28.55 -4.75
CA GLY A 143 16.09 -29.03 -3.40
C GLY A 143 17.33 -29.91 -3.27
N ASP A 144 17.72 -30.13 -2.02
CA ASP A 144 18.82 -31.00 -1.61
C ASP A 144 20.22 -30.56 -2.06
N LEU A 145 20.40 -29.26 -2.26
CA LEU A 145 21.69 -28.67 -2.59
C LEU A 145 22.69 -28.85 -1.44
N GLY A 146 23.94 -29.11 -1.80
CA GLY A 146 25.07 -29.05 -0.86
C GLY A 146 25.39 -27.62 -0.43
N ASN A 147 26.10 -27.47 0.69
CA ASN A 147 26.50 -26.15 1.22
C ASN A 147 27.58 -25.47 0.36
N ASP A 148 28.29 -26.26 -0.44
CA ASP A 148 29.26 -25.88 -1.46
C ASP A 148 28.62 -25.26 -2.71
N VAL A 149 27.32 -25.48 -2.93
CA VAL A 149 26.64 -24.99 -4.14
C VAL A 149 26.39 -23.48 -4.08
N THR A 150 26.98 -22.77 -5.03
CA THR A 150 26.82 -21.32 -5.22
C THR A 150 25.75 -20.97 -6.25
N ASP A 151 25.32 -19.70 -6.27
CA ASP A 151 24.39 -19.19 -7.29
C ASP A 151 25.01 -19.35 -8.70
N GLU A 152 26.33 -19.18 -8.81
CA GLU A 152 27.13 -19.32 -10.04
C GLU A 152 27.18 -20.77 -10.53
N MET A 153 27.39 -21.73 -9.64
CA MET A 153 27.40 -23.15 -9.98
C MET A 153 26.04 -23.60 -10.55
N LEU A 154 24.96 -23.17 -9.90
CA LEU A 154 23.60 -23.42 -10.39
C LEU A 154 23.36 -22.76 -11.75
N THR A 155 23.80 -21.52 -11.92
CA THR A 155 23.72 -20.79 -13.18
C THR A 155 24.44 -21.55 -14.30
N SER A 156 25.69 -21.95 -14.09
CA SER A 156 26.47 -22.70 -15.08
C SER A 156 25.82 -24.05 -15.43
N THR A 157 25.19 -24.72 -14.46
CA THR A 157 24.55 -26.02 -14.67
C THR A 157 23.31 -25.89 -15.57
N PHE A 158 22.48 -24.87 -15.32
CA PHE A 158 21.22 -24.66 -16.04
C PHE A 158 21.36 -23.75 -17.27
N ALA A 159 22.50 -23.10 -17.47
CA ALA A 159 22.81 -22.30 -18.66
C ALA A 159 22.85 -23.11 -19.97
N ARG A 160 22.82 -24.45 -19.90
CA ARG A 160 22.62 -25.32 -21.07
C ARG A 160 21.28 -25.05 -21.78
N TYR A 161 20.26 -24.60 -21.05
CA TYR A 161 18.95 -24.34 -21.61
C TYR A 161 18.86 -22.89 -22.09
N PRO A 162 18.42 -22.65 -23.34
CA PRO A 162 18.43 -21.31 -23.94
C PRO A 162 17.49 -20.33 -23.24
N SER A 163 16.37 -20.81 -22.68
CA SER A 163 15.42 -19.98 -21.95
C SER A 163 15.79 -19.74 -20.48
N PHE A 164 16.99 -20.11 -20.05
CA PHE A 164 17.47 -19.83 -18.69
C PHE A 164 17.47 -18.32 -18.41
N SER A 165 16.81 -17.91 -17.33
CA SER A 165 16.69 -16.49 -16.95
C SER A 165 17.51 -16.13 -15.73
N LYS A 166 17.30 -16.83 -14.60
CA LYS A 166 17.95 -16.51 -13.32
C LYS A 166 18.01 -17.73 -12.42
N ALA A 167 19.09 -17.86 -11.64
CA ALA A 167 19.20 -18.83 -10.56
C ALA A 167 19.65 -18.15 -9.27
N ARG A 168 19.07 -18.55 -8.12
CA ARG A 168 19.55 -18.13 -6.78
C ARG A 168 19.45 -19.26 -5.77
N VAL A 169 20.46 -19.39 -4.92
CA VAL A 169 20.43 -20.25 -3.73
C VAL A 169 19.91 -19.47 -2.54
N VAL A 170 18.97 -20.05 -1.80
CA VAL A 170 18.48 -19.43 -0.57
C VAL A 170 19.43 -19.78 0.57
N ARG A 171 20.07 -18.75 1.12
CA ARG A 171 20.95 -18.84 2.29
C ARG A 171 20.25 -18.27 3.52
N ARG A 172 20.62 -18.80 4.68
CA ARG A 172 20.23 -18.25 5.97
C ARG A 172 21.07 -17.00 6.28
N PRO A 173 20.64 -16.16 7.23
CA PRO A 173 21.40 -14.97 7.63
C PRO A 173 22.79 -15.27 8.24
N ASP A 174 23.00 -16.49 8.73
CA ASP A 174 24.29 -16.99 9.22
C ASP A 174 25.27 -17.37 8.09
N GLY A 175 24.90 -17.12 6.83
CA GLY A 175 25.67 -17.45 5.63
C GLY A 175 25.59 -18.91 5.20
N LYS A 176 24.99 -19.79 6.03
CA LYS A 176 24.85 -21.21 5.68
C LYS A 176 23.73 -21.39 4.65
N GLY A 177 23.98 -22.23 3.65
CA GLY A 177 22.97 -22.62 2.67
C GLY A 177 21.76 -23.26 3.35
N LYS A 178 20.54 -22.92 2.90
CA LYS A 178 19.32 -23.59 3.38
C LYS A 178 19.07 -24.94 2.67
N GLY A 179 19.99 -25.34 1.78
CA GLY A 179 19.94 -26.59 1.02
C GLY A 179 18.94 -26.56 -0.14
N TYR A 180 18.51 -25.38 -0.57
CA TYR A 180 17.64 -25.25 -1.75
C TYR A 180 17.83 -23.91 -2.46
N GLY A 181 17.42 -23.88 -3.72
CA GLY A 181 17.44 -22.72 -4.59
C GLY A 181 16.26 -22.71 -5.55
N PHE A 182 16.23 -21.66 -6.37
CA PHE A 182 15.25 -21.49 -7.43
C PHE A 182 15.96 -21.20 -8.74
N VAL A 183 15.40 -21.70 -9.83
CA VAL A 183 15.82 -21.42 -11.21
C VAL A 183 14.59 -20.96 -11.99
N ALA A 184 14.69 -19.91 -12.77
CA ALA A 184 13.62 -19.41 -13.63
C ALA A 184 13.95 -19.64 -15.10
N PHE A 185 12.94 -20.06 -15.85
CA PHE A 185 12.97 -20.22 -17.30
C PHE A 185 11.90 -19.34 -17.93
N ALA A 186 12.24 -18.72 -19.06
CA ALA A 186 11.28 -17.98 -19.88
C ALA A 186 10.26 -18.93 -20.52
N ASP A 187 10.74 -20.05 -21.06
CA ASP A 187 9.89 -21.01 -21.77
C ASP A 187 9.47 -22.19 -20.88
N PRO A 188 8.17 -22.56 -20.91
CA PRO A 188 7.67 -23.69 -20.13
C PRO A 188 8.15 -25.05 -20.64
N GLU A 189 8.48 -25.18 -21.93
CA GLU A 189 8.97 -26.43 -22.50
C GLU A 189 10.37 -26.78 -22.00
N ASP A 190 11.26 -25.78 -21.99
CA ASP A 190 12.60 -25.89 -21.42
C ASP A 190 12.56 -26.17 -19.92
N PHE A 191 11.63 -25.55 -19.19
CA PHE A 191 11.38 -25.86 -17.79
C PHE A 191 11.08 -27.35 -17.58
N LEU A 192 10.22 -27.95 -18.41
CA LEU A 192 9.88 -29.37 -18.32
C LEU A 192 11.05 -30.26 -18.74
N ARG A 193 11.81 -29.86 -19.75
CA ARG A 193 13.01 -30.57 -20.21
C ARG A 193 14.08 -30.59 -19.12
N ALA A 194 14.38 -29.43 -18.54
CA ALA A 194 15.31 -29.28 -17.43
C ALA A 194 14.87 -30.10 -16.22
N TRP A 195 13.58 -30.09 -15.88
CA TRP A 195 13.05 -30.93 -14.80
C TRP A 195 13.31 -32.42 -15.07
N LYS A 196 12.94 -32.94 -16.25
CA LYS A 196 13.11 -34.37 -16.56
C LYS A 196 14.57 -34.83 -16.63
N GLU A 197 15.45 -34.00 -17.19
CA GLU A 197 16.85 -34.38 -17.41
C GLU A 197 17.71 -34.22 -16.15
N MET A 198 17.46 -33.19 -15.35
CA MET A 198 18.30 -32.81 -14.22
C MET A 198 17.81 -33.33 -12.86
N ASP A 199 16.60 -33.90 -12.77
CA ASP A 199 16.12 -34.47 -11.51
C ASP A 199 16.95 -35.70 -11.13
N GLY A 200 17.51 -35.71 -9.91
CA GLY A 200 18.43 -36.73 -9.44
C GLY A 200 19.86 -36.63 -9.96
N LYS A 201 20.20 -35.62 -10.77
CA LYS A 201 21.59 -35.38 -11.20
C LYS A 201 22.42 -34.74 -10.09
N TYR A 202 23.72 -35.01 -10.10
CA TYR A 202 24.65 -34.43 -9.14
C TYR A 202 24.96 -32.98 -9.51
N VAL A 203 24.76 -32.07 -8.55
CA VAL A 203 25.21 -30.68 -8.63
C VAL A 203 26.00 -30.39 -7.36
N GLY A 204 27.32 -30.23 -7.50
CA GLY A 204 28.23 -30.24 -6.35
C GLY A 204 28.35 -31.65 -5.76
N SER A 205 28.30 -31.75 -4.43
CA SER A 205 28.51 -33.02 -3.73
C SER A 205 27.28 -33.92 -3.56
N ARG A 206 26.08 -33.50 -4.01
CA ARG A 206 24.80 -34.19 -3.74
C ARG A 206 23.89 -34.24 -4.98
N PRO A 207 23.03 -35.27 -5.13
CA PRO A 207 22.02 -35.29 -6.19
C PRO A 207 20.89 -34.31 -5.87
N VAL A 208 20.49 -33.52 -6.86
CA VAL A 208 19.44 -32.49 -6.69
C VAL A 208 18.05 -33.08 -6.86
N ARG A 209 17.08 -32.47 -6.17
CA ARG A 209 15.66 -32.83 -6.30
C ARG A 209 14.87 -31.67 -6.86
N LEU A 210 14.31 -31.85 -8.05
CA LEU A 210 13.60 -30.81 -8.78
C LEU A 210 12.10 -30.91 -8.56
N LYS A 211 11.46 -29.78 -8.31
CA LYS A 211 10.00 -29.67 -8.17
C LYS A 211 9.51 -28.40 -8.82
N LYS A 212 8.23 -28.36 -9.18
CA LYS A 212 7.57 -27.11 -9.54
C LYS A 212 7.59 -26.15 -8.35
N ALA A 213 8.09 -24.93 -8.55
CA ALA A 213 8.04 -23.92 -7.50
C ALA A 213 6.60 -23.40 -7.32
N ALA A 214 6.29 -22.91 -6.13
CA ALA A 214 5.04 -22.22 -5.88
C ALA A 214 4.97 -20.98 -6.78
N GLU A 215 3.84 -20.81 -7.47
CA GLU A 215 3.59 -19.61 -8.25
C GLU A 215 3.56 -18.41 -7.30
N MET A 216 4.15 -17.31 -7.73
CA MET A 216 4.21 -16.11 -6.92
C MET A 216 3.46 -15.02 -7.65
N GLU A 217 2.41 -14.54 -6.99
CA GLU A 217 1.60 -13.45 -7.48
C GLU A 217 2.27 -12.14 -7.08
N ARG A 218 2.71 -11.36 -8.07
CA ARG A 218 3.08 -9.96 -7.85
C ARG A 218 1.80 -9.15 -7.73
N VAL A 219 1.59 -8.59 -6.55
CA VAL A 219 0.37 -7.83 -6.24
C VAL A 219 0.76 -6.38 -5.98
N GLU A 220 0.01 -5.45 -6.54
CA GLU A 220 0.08 -4.05 -6.14
C GLU A 220 -0.73 -3.84 -4.87
N ILE A 221 -0.09 -3.28 -3.85
CA ILE A 221 -0.73 -3.00 -2.58
C ILE A 221 -0.78 -1.50 -2.35
N GLY A 222 -1.95 -1.02 -1.94
CA GLY A 222 -2.13 0.35 -1.46
C GLY A 222 -1.73 0.51 0.01
N ARG A 223 -1.69 1.77 0.46
CA ARG A 223 -1.28 2.21 1.81
C ARG A 223 -1.80 1.37 2.98
N ARG A 224 -3.09 0.98 2.99
CA ARG A 224 -3.69 0.23 4.11
C ARG A 224 -3.02 -1.13 4.28
N LYS A 225 -2.89 -1.88 3.17
CA LYS A 225 -2.31 -3.23 3.18
C LYS A 225 -0.81 -3.20 3.42
N ASP A 226 -0.12 -2.20 2.88
CA ASP A 226 1.29 -1.92 3.15
C ASP A 226 1.57 -1.69 4.65
N ARG A 227 0.79 -0.82 5.29
CA ARG A 227 0.92 -0.55 6.73
C ARG A 227 0.72 -1.80 7.58
N LEU A 228 -0.29 -2.62 7.25
CA LEU A 228 -0.57 -3.86 7.97
C LEU A 228 0.59 -4.86 7.85
N LEU A 229 1.10 -5.10 6.64
CA LEU A 229 2.24 -6.00 6.43
C LEU A 229 3.49 -5.53 7.18
N ALA A 230 3.75 -4.22 7.20
CA ALA A 230 4.86 -3.64 7.94
C ALA A 230 4.72 -3.81 9.46
N ILE A 231 3.49 -3.72 10.00
CA ILE A 231 3.21 -3.97 11.42
C ILE A 231 3.45 -5.44 11.74
N THR A 232 2.85 -6.36 10.98
CA THR A 232 3.02 -7.81 11.18
C THR A 232 4.50 -8.22 11.11
N ALA A 233 5.25 -7.68 10.15
CA ALA A 233 6.68 -7.95 10.03
C ALA A 233 7.50 -7.46 11.24
N LYS A 234 7.13 -6.32 11.84
CA LYS A 234 7.77 -5.81 13.07
C LYS A 234 7.45 -6.70 14.27
N GLU A 235 6.20 -7.16 14.39
CA GLU A 235 5.76 -8.07 15.45
C GLU A 235 6.47 -9.42 15.36
N ASP A 236 6.53 -10.01 14.16
CA ASP A 236 7.23 -11.27 13.93
C ASP A 236 8.73 -11.15 14.24
N ARG A 237 9.37 -10.03 13.86
CA ARG A 237 10.78 -9.77 14.22
C ARG A 237 10.96 -9.65 15.73
N LYS A 238 10.04 -8.99 16.43
CA LYS A 238 10.07 -8.85 17.90
C LYS A 238 9.89 -10.20 18.58
N ALA A 239 8.93 -11.01 18.12
CA ALA A 239 8.66 -12.35 18.64
C ALA A 239 9.86 -13.29 18.40
N HIS A 240 10.43 -13.27 17.19
CA HIS A 240 11.64 -14.02 16.86
C HIS A 240 12.81 -13.62 17.77
N ARG A 241 13.01 -12.31 18.01
CA ARG A 241 14.03 -11.82 18.94
C ARG A 241 13.79 -12.25 20.39
N GLN A 242 12.55 -12.24 20.87
CA GLN A 242 12.21 -12.71 22.22
C GLN A 242 12.50 -14.20 22.38
N LYS A 243 12.16 -15.01 21.36
CA LYS A 243 12.39 -16.46 21.34
C LYS A 243 13.86 -16.84 21.30
N MET A 244 14.71 -16.04 20.64
CA MET A 244 16.16 -16.24 20.57
C MET A 244 16.92 -15.77 21.82
N GLY A 245 16.24 -15.46 22.93
CA GLY A 245 16.86 -15.06 24.18
C GLY A 245 17.19 -13.57 24.24
N GLY A 246 16.17 -12.74 24.45
CA GLY A 246 16.33 -11.30 24.69
C GLY A 246 16.94 -11.00 26.05
N ALA A 247 18.24 -11.22 26.21
CA ALA A 247 19.04 -10.74 27.33
C ALA A 247 20.20 -9.87 26.82
N VAL A 248 19.88 -8.66 26.32
CA VAL A 248 20.87 -7.57 26.26
C VAL A 248 20.19 -6.28 26.70
N GLY A 249 20.53 -5.85 27.92
CA GLY A 249 20.57 -4.43 28.31
C GLY A 249 19.25 -3.72 28.61
N LYS A 250 18.55 -4.10 29.67
CA LYS A 250 17.75 -3.13 30.46
C LYS A 250 18.30 -3.09 31.88
N GLY A 251 19.42 -2.38 32.04
CA GLY A 251 20.06 -2.22 33.33
C GLY A 251 21.30 -1.34 33.20
N LEU A 252 21.09 -0.03 33.12
CA LEU A 252 21.97 0.96 33.73
C LEU A 252 21.17 2.27 33.82
N ARG A 253 20.29 2.36 34.84
CA ARG A 253 19.90 3.68 35.36
C ARG A 253 21.18 4.26 35.93
N ARG A 254 21.72 5.28 35.26
CA ARG A 254 22.87 6.06 35.73
C ARG A 254 22.41 6.83 36.97
N VAL A 255 22.60 6.25 38.15
CA VAL A 255 22.52 6.98 39.43
C VAL A 255 23.80 7.82 39.50
N GLY A 256 23.74 9.01 38.91
CA GLY A 256 24.79 10.02 39.06
C GLY A 256 24.56 10.78 40.35
N GLY A 257 25.12 10.28 41.45
CA GLY A 257 25.42 11.11 42.61
C GLY A 257 26.58 12.05 42.27
N SER A 258 26.40 13.34 42.52
CA SER A 258 27.51 14.30 42.58
C SER A 258 27.19 15.29 43.69
N SER A 259 27.62 14.91 44.89
CA SER A 259 27.81 15.80 46.03
C SER A 259 29.07 16.64 45.76
N TYR A 260 28.92 17.95 45.61
CA TYR A 260 30.05 18.86 45.75
C TYR A 260 30.08 19.36 47.19
N ALA A 261 31.18 19.04 47.85
CA ALA A 261 31.61 19.68 49.08
C ALA A 261 32.02 21.12 48.80
N ARG A 262 31.63 22.03 49.70
CA ARG A 262 32.40 23.21 50.04
C ARG A 262 32.14 23.59 51.49
#